data_AF-A0A1I8GBI7-F1
#
_entry.id   AF-A0A1I8GBI7-F1
#
_cell.length_a   1.000
_cell.length_b   1.000
_cell.length_c   1.000
_cell.angle_alpha   90.00
_cell.angle_beta   90.00
_cell.angle_gamma   90.00
#
_symmetry.space_group_name_H-M   'P 1'
#
loop_
_entity.id
_entity.type
_entity.pdbx_description
1 polymer ?
#
loop_
_entity_poly.entity_id
_entity_poly.type
_entity_poly.pdbx_seq_one_letter_code
_entity_poly.pdbx_strand_id
1 'polypeptide(L)'
;MQEIHLLPESLVTMPSTKTVIGLYKQSFLDMLAFKDEPKRPSDGRLTDFTETLAQILERHREVVETMAQGVLELKEREGDLDTQTEAQVQYFLDRFYMSRISIRMLISQHVILFGPDLRNNRQIGSIDPHCDIMGVIDHAYNSARFLCEQFYLTAPSMTTQVIGLDKTTEFAYVPSHLYHMVFEIIKNSMRALVEKNEDNMPPIHVMICVGKEDLTI
;
A
#
# COMPACT_ATOMS: atom_id res chain seq x y z
N MET A 1 17.67 -1.98 -5.63
CA MET A 1 18.34 -2.19 -6.95
C MET A 1 19.15 -3.48 -6.98
N GLN A 2 19.95 -3.82 -5.97
CA GLN A 2 20.73 -5.08 -6.01
C GLN A 2 19.84 -6.34 -6.08
N GLU A 3 18.67 -6.32 -5.46
CA GLU A 3 17.71 -7.44 -5.51
C GLU A 3 17.01 -7.61 -6.86
N ILE A 4 17.06 -6.59 -7.74
CA ILE A 4 16.58 -6.73 -9.13
C ILE A 4 17.47 -7.72 -9.89
N HIS A 5 18.71 -7.92 -9.46
CA HIS A 5 19.58 -8.98 -10.00
C HIS A 5 19.22 -10.39 -9.51
N LEU A 6 18.31 -10.52 -8.54
CA LEU A 6 17.78 -11.81 -8.08
C LEU A 6 16.51 -12.21 -8.86
N LEU A 7 16.01 -11.33 -9.73
CA LEU A 7 14.92 -11.66 -10.63
C LEU A 7 15.37 -12.75 -11.63
N PRO A 8 14.48 -13.67 -12.01
CA PRO A 8 14.67 -14.48 -13.20
C PRO A 8 15.00 -13.56 -14.39
N GLU A 9 16.03 -13.91 -15.15
CA GLU A 9 16.48 -13.10 -16.29
C GLU A 9 15.32 -12.84 -17.26
N SER A 10 14.42 -13.82 -17.42
CA SER A 10 13.19 -13.71 -18.19
C SER A 10 12.31 -12.53 -17.75
N LEU A 11 12.08 -12.36 -16.45
CA LEU A 11 11.25 -11.27 -15.90
C LEU A 11 11.92 -9.90 -16.05
N VAL A 12 13.24 -9.81 -15.89
CA VAL A 12 14.00 -8.55 -16.07
C VAL A 12 13.87 -8.03 -17.50
N THR A 13 13.77 -8.94 -18.48
CA THR A 13 13.67 -8.54 -19.88
C THR A 13 12.33 -7.94 -20.28
N MET A 14 11.27 -8.15 -19.48
CA MET A 14 9.90 -7.70 -19.77
C MET A 14 9.82 -6.17 -19.87
N PRO A 15 9.14 -5.62 -20.89
CA PRO A 15 9.00 -4.18 -21.07
C PRO A 15 8.53 -3.44 -19.82
N SER A 16 7.50 -3.96 -19.15
CA SER A 16 6.96 -3.30 -17.96
C SER A 16 7.92 -3.34 -16.77
N THR A 17 8.64 -4.45 -16.57
CA THR A 17 9.70 -4.55 -15.56
C THR A 17 10.83 -3.56 -15.84
N LYS A 18 11.25 -3.39 -17.10
CA LYS A 18 12.27 -2.40 -17.49
C LYS A 18 11.84 -0.97 -17.20
N THR A 19 10.56 -0.65 -17.43
CA THR A 19 9.99 0.66 -17.07
C THR A 19 10.14 0.90 -15.58
N VAL A 20 9.74 -0.04 -14.73
CA VAL A 20 9.90 0.06 -13.27
C VAL A 20 11.37 0.27 -12.90
N ILE A 21 12.29 -0.51 -13.44
CA ILE A 21 13.73 -0.35 -13.21
C ILE A 21 14.20 1.07 -13.59
N GLY A 22 13.73 1.59 -14.72
CA GLY A 22 13.99 2.95 -15.18
C GLY A 22 13.52 4.01 -14.18
N LEU A 23 12.31 3.87 -13.63
CA LEU A 23 11.76 4.78 -12.62
C LEU A 23 12.63 4.81 -11.36
N TYR A 24 13.04 3.64 -10.85
CA TYR A 24 13.93 3.55 -9.68
C TYR A 24 15.32 4.11 -9.97
N LYS A 25 15.87 3.88 -11.16
CA LYS A 25 17.16 4.46 -11.57
C LYS A 25 17.07 5.98 -11.59
N GLN A 26 16.02 6.55 -12.16
CA GLN A 26 15.84 8.00 -12.20
C GLN A 26 15.71 8.57 -10.78
N SER A 27 14.88 7.97 -9.92
CA SER A 27 14.74 8.42 -8.53
C SER A 27 16.05 8.34 -7.76
N PHE A 28 16.87 7.31 -8.00
CA PHE A 28 18.20 7.23 -7.41
C PHE A 28 19.12 8.36 -7.88
N LEU A 29 19.11 8.68 -9.18
CA LEU A 29 19.90 9.81 -9.72
C LEU A 29 19.45 11.16 -9.16
N ASP A 30 18.15 11.37 -9.01
CA ASP A 30 17.62 12.61 -8.42
C ASP A 30 18.10 12.78 -6.98
N MET A 31 18.06 11.70 -6.19
CA MET A 31 18.53 11.70 -4.81
C MET A 31 20.04 11.91 -4.70
N LEU A 32 20.83 11.44 -5.69
CA LEU A 32 22.27 11.66 -5.71
C LEU A 32 22.66 13.13 -5.82
N ALA A 33 21.80 13.98 -6.41
CA ALA A 33 22.04 15.42 -6.49
C ALA A 33 22.15 16.10 -5.10
N PHE A 34 21.69 15.42 -4.04
CA PHE A 34 21.72 15.91 -2.66
C PHE A 34 22.82 15.26 -1.80
N LYS A 35 23.62 14.35 -2.36
CA LYS A 35 24.58 13.55 -1.60
C LYS A 35 25.65 14.38 -0.89
N ASP A 36 26.19 15.37 -1.60
CA ASP A 36 27.35 16.16 -1.14
C ASP A 36 26.93 17.53 -0.55
N GLU A 37 25.65 17.65 -0.15
CA GLU A 37 25.13 18.85 0.51
C GLU A 37 25.79 19.06 1.89
N PRO A 38 26.02 20.32 2.31
CA PRO A 38 26.53 20.60 3.64
C PRO A 38 25.54 20.14 4.71
N LYS A 39 26.02 19.88 5.94
CA LYS A 39 25.17 19.47 7.07
C LYS A 39 24.00 20.41 7.39
N ARG A 40 24.10 21.67 6.96
CA ARG A 40 23.05 22.68 7.05
C ARG A 40 22.87 23.30 5.66
N PRO A 41 22.04 22.69 4.80
CA PRO A 41 21.69 23.27 3.51
C PRO A 41 20.91 24.58 3.70
N SER A 42 20.82 25.38 2.64
CA SER A 42 19.93 26.54 2.64
C SER A 42 18.47 26.11 2.62
N ASP A 43 17.57 26.98 3.10
CA ASP A 43 16.12 26.71 3.10
C ASP A 43 15.60 26.40 1.69
N GLY A 44 16.07 27.14 0.67
CA GLY A 44 15.72 26.85 -0.73
C GLY A 44 16.10 25.43 -1.15
N ARG A 45 17.27 24.94 -0.70
CA ARG A 45 17.71 23.57 -1.01
C ARG A 45 16.89 22.51 -0.28
N LEU A 46 16.45 22.79 0.94
CA LEU A 46 15.53 21.94 1.70
C LEU A 46 14.15 21.86 1.02
N THR A 47 13.67 22.98 0.46
CA THR A 47 12.47 23.02 -0.38
C THR A 47 12.64 22.16 -1.63
N ASP A 48 13.73 22.36 -2.39
CA ASP A 48 14.02 21.55 -3.58
C ASP A 48 14.06 20.04 -3.28
N PHE A 49 14.58 19.66 -2.09
CA PHE A 49 14.59 18.27 -1.63
C PHE A 49 13.18 17.74 -1.42
N THR A 50 12.35 18.49 -0.69
CA THR A 50 10.95 18.13 -0.43
C THR A 50 10.14 18.03 -1.72
N GLU A 51 10.35 18.94 -2.67
CA GLU A 51 9.71 18.90 -3.99
C GLU A 51 10.17 17.69 -4.81
N THR A 52 11.47 17.38 -4.80
CA THR A 52 12.01 16.19 -5.47
C THR A 52 11.38 14.91 -4.90
N LEU A 53 11.24 14.84 -3.57
CA LEU A 53 10.58 13.73 -2.89
C LEU A 53 9.10 13.59 -3.28
N ALA A 54 8.36 14.70 -3.37
CA ALA A 54 6.97 14.70 -3.84
C ALA A 54 6.87 14.21 -5.31
N GLN A 55 7.78 14.63 -6.18
CA GLN A 55 7.86 14.15 -7.56
C GLN A 55 8.17 12.65 -7.65
N ILE A 56 9.03 12.13 -6.75
CA ILE A 56 9.31 10.70 -6.67
C ILE A 56 8.05 9.91 -6.27
N LEU A 57 7.25 10.40 -5.31
CA LEU A 57 5.99 9.75 -4.95
C LEU A 57 5.03 9.62 -6.13
N GLU A 58 4.85 10.70 -6.90
CA GLU A 58 3.95 10.70 -8.06
C GLU A 58 4.47 9.81 -9.18
N ARG A 59 5.77 9.89 -9.49
CA ARG A 59 6.42 9.03 -10.50
C ARG A 59 6.23 7.54 -10.21
N HIS A 60 6.20 7.16 -8.93
CA HIS A 60 6.09 5.76 -8.51
C HIS A 60 4.64 5.31 -8.27
N ARG A 61 3.64 6.14 -8.60
CA ARG A 61 2.22 5.87 -8.32
C ARG A 61 1.75 4.53 -8.89
N GLU A 62 2.05 4.26 -10.17
CA GLU A 62 1.56 3.09 -10.92
C GLU A 62 2.52 1.90 -10.94
N VAL A 63 3.50 1.88 -10.04
CA VAL A 63 4.54 0.82 -10.01
C VAL A 63 3.95 -0.57 -9.73
N VAL A 64 2.87 -0.67 -8.95
CA VAL A 64 2.27 -1.98 -8.62
C VAL A 64 1.59 -2.56 -9.85
N GLU A 65 0.80 -1.75 -10.55
CA GLU A 65 0.11 -2.11 -11.79
C GLU A 65 1.10 -2.43 -12.90
N THR A 66 2.15 -1.61 -13.05
CA THR A 66 3.20 -1.82 -14.06
C THR A 66 3.99 -3.11 -13.76
N MET A 67 4.35 -3.37 -12.50
CA MET A 67 5.07 -4.60 -12.17
C MET A 67 4.20 -5.85 -12.34
N ALA A 68 2.91 -5.77 -11.99
CA ALA A 68 1.95 -6.84 -12.27
C ALA A 68 1.84 -7.13 -13.78
N GLN A 69 1.79 -6.08 -14.61
CA GLN A 69 1.83 -6.23 -16.06
C GLN A 69 3.11 -6.93 -16.53
N GLY A 70 4.27 -6.64 -15.94
CA GLY A 70 5.52 -7.35 -16.24
C GLY A 70 5.47 -8.84 -15.93
N VAL A 71 4.76 -9.24 -14.88
CA VAL A 71 4.55 -10.66 -14.56
C VAL A 71 3.56 -11.31 -15.54
N LEU A 72 2.53 -10.59 -15.99
CA LEU A 72 1.60 -11.07 -17.02
C LEU A 72 2.32 -11.25 -18.37
N GLU A 73 3.13 -10.29 -18.79
CA GLU A 73 3.97 -10.38 -20.00
C GLU A 73 4.88 -11.61 -19.96
N LEU A 74 5.45 -11.94 -18.79
CA LEU A 74 6.25 -13.14 -18.60
C LEU A 74 5.41 -14.41 -18.80
N LYS A 75 4.24 -14.49 -18.17
CA LYS A 75 3.33 -15.64 -18.29
C LYS A 75 2.83 -15.83 -19.72
N GLU A 76 2.54 -14.74 -20.44
CA GLU A 76 2.16 -14.80 -21.84
C GLU A 76 3.28 -15.30 -22.75
N ARG A 77 4.54 -14.95 -22.44
CA ARG A 77 5.71 -15.36 -23.22
C ARG A 77 6.12 -16.81 -22.97
N GLU A 78 6.15 -17.23 -21.70
CA GLU A 78 6.73 -18.52 -21.29
C GLU A 78 5.66 -19.60 -21.04
N GLY A 79 4.38 -19.21 -21.00
CA GLY A 79 3.28 -20.11 -20.62
C GLY A 79 3.26 -20.35 -19.12
N ASP A 80 2.84 -21.55 -18.72
CA ASP A 80 2.85 -21.95 -17.31
C ASP A 80 4.29 -22.02 -16.80
N LEU A 81 4.58 -21.16 -15.82
CA LEU A 81 5.87 -21.13 -15.15
C LEU A 81 6.02 -22.39 -14.29
N ASP A 82 7.23 -22.95 -14.25
CA ASP A 82 7.51 -24.02 -13.31
C ASP A 82 7.47 -23.51 -11.86
N THR A 83 7.21 -24.42 -10.92
CA THR A 83 7.05 -24.09 -9.49
C THR A 83 8.26 -23.36 -8.89
N GLN A 84 9.47 -23.63 -9.38
CA GLN A 84 10.68 -22.97 -8.89
C GLN A 84 10.71 -21.52 -9.35
N THR A 85 10.39 -21.25 -10.62
CA THR A 85 10.31 -19.90 -11.17
C THR A 85 9.21 -19.08 -10.47
N GLU A 86 8.04 -19.67 -10.23
CA GLU A 86 6.97 -19.01 -9.48
C GLU A 86 7.41 -18.63 -8.05
N ALA A 87 8.10 -19.53 -7.34
CA ALA A 87 8.60 -19.26 -6.01
C ALA A 87 9.64 -18.12 -5.99
N GLN A 88 10.50 -18.03 -7.01
CA GLN A 88 11.46 -16.94 -7.16
C GLN A 88 10.78 -15.60 -7.42
N VAL A 89 9.77 -15.59 -8.31
CA VAL A 89 8.97 -14.39 -8.58
C VAL A 89 8.24 -13.93 -7.33
N GLN A 90 7.58 -14.84 -6.60
CA GLN A 90 6.90 -14.54 -5.34
C GLN A 90 7.85 -13.92 -4.31
N TYR A 91 9.00 -14.59 -4.06
CA TYR A 91 10.02 -14.10 -3.13
C TYR A 91 10.50 -12.70 -3.48
N PHE A 92 10.72 -12.43 -4.77
CA PHE A 92 11.09 -11.10 -5.24
C PHE A 92 9.98 -10.07 -5.00
N LEU A 93 8.73 -10.38 -5.40
CA LEU A 93 7.62 -9.44 -5.30
C LEU A 93 7.34 -9.04 -3.86
N ASP A 94 7.41 -9.97 -2.91
CA ASP A 94 7.22 -9.68 -1.49
C ASP A 94 8.25 -8.66 -0.99
N ARG A 95 9.53 -8.87 -1.31
CA ARG A 95 10.61 -7.94 -0.91
C ARG A 95 10.52 -6.61 -1.63
N PHE A 96 10.21 -6.64 -2.92
CA PHE A 96 10.05 -5.46 -3.75
C PHE A 96 8.93 -4.57 -3.21
N TYR A 97 7.75 -5.13 -2.94
CA TYR A 97 6.62 -4.38 -2.43
C TYR A 97 6.81 -3.93 -0.98
N MET A 98 7.46 -4.74 -0.13
CA MET A 98 7.84 -4.30 1.22
C MET A 98 8.81 -3.12 1.18
N SER A 99 9.86 -3.19 0.34
CA SER A 99 10.78 -2.06 0.15
C SER A 99 10.08 -0.83 -0.40
N ARG A 100 9.10 -1.00 -1.29
CA ARG A 100 8.33 0.13 -1.84
C ARG A 100 7.45 0.77 -0.76
N ILE A 101 6.75 -0.04 0.05
CA ILE A 101 5.94 0.46 1.17
C ILE A 101 6.82 1.25 2.14
N SER A 102 8.01 0.75 2.48
CA SER A 102 8.92 1.47 3.39
C SER A 102 9.45 2.78 2.79
N ILE A 103 9.82 2.79 1.50
CA ILE A 103 10.26 4.02 0.81
C ILE A 103 9.12 5.03 0.77
N ARG A 104 7.91 4.60 0.38
CA ARG A 104 6.72 5.47 0.37
C ARG A 104 6.45 6.03 1.76
N MET A 105 6.57 5.22 2.82
CA MET A 105 6.38 5.67 4.20
C MET A 105 7.36 6.78 4.57
N LEU A 106 8.66 6.60 4.32
CA LEU A 106 9.69 7.60 4.64
C LEU A 106 9.48 8.91 3.86
N ILE A 107 9.22 8.80 2.55
CA ILE A 107 9.05 9.96 1.69
C ILE A 107 7.75 10.70 2.04
N SER A 108 6.63 9.99 2.22
CA SER A 108 5.35 10.60 2.61
C SER A 108 5.45 11.29 3.96
N GLN A 109 6.13 10.70 4.94
CA GLN A 109 6.37 11.34 6.23
C GLN A 109 7.10 12.69 6.09
N HIS A 110 8.19 12.71 5.32
CA HIS A 110 8.94 13.94 5.09
C HIS A 110 8.10 15.00 4.37
N VAL A 111 7.42 14.63 3.28
CA VAL A 111 6.60 15.55 2.48
C VAL A 111 5.44 16.12 3.29
N ILE A 112 4.78 15.33 4.15
CA ILE A 112 3.67 15.83 4.97
C ILE A 112 4.17 16.79 6.06
N LEU A 113 5.31 16.49 6.69
CA LEU A 113 5.83 17.28 7.81
C LEU A 113 6.49 18.60 7.37
N PHE A 114 7.14 18.60 6.20
CA PHE A 114 7.96 19.73 5.73
C PHE A 114 7.47 20.35 4.43
N GLY A 115 6.44 19.78 3.79
CA GLY A 115 5.83 20.31 2.58
C GLY A 115 4.93 21.52 2.83
N PRO A 116 4.48 22.20 1.76
CA PRO A 116 3.66 23.40 1.84
C PRO A 116 2.24 23.13 2.38
N ASP A 117 1.74 21.91 2.19
CA ASP A 117 0.42 21.47 2.67
C ASP A 117 0.50 21.05 4.15
N LEU A 118 0.59 22.04 5.04
CA LEU A 118 0.42 21.82 6.47
C LEU A 118 -1.03 21.40 6.74
N ARG A 119 -1.30 20.09 6.87
CA ARG A 119 -2.63 19.62 7.28
C ARG A 119 -2.60 18.52 8.34
N ASN A 120 -3.54 18.72 9.27
CA ASN A 120 -3.95 17.92 10.43
C ASN A 120 -3.04 17.97 11.68
N ASN A 121 -3.37 18.90 12.60
CA ASN A 121 -2.76 19.00 13.94
C ASN A 121 -2.90 17.73 14.81
N ARG A 122 -3.74 16.75 14.41
CA ARG A 122 -3.94 15.50 15.13
C ARG A 122 -2.95 14.40 14.73
N GLN A 123 -2.39 14.47 13.53
CA GLN A 123 -1.51 13.43 12.98
C GLN A 123 -0.06 13.90 12.94
N ILE A 124 0.87 12.96 13.14
CA ILE A 124 2.31 13.18 12.98
C ILE A 124 2.70 12.59 11.63
N GLY A 125 2.71 13.45 10.61
CA GLY A 125 2.83 13.00 9.22
C GLY A 125 1.66 12.10 8.83
N SER A 126 1.95 10.88 8.38
CA SER A 126 0.94 9.84 8.10
C SER A 126 0.55 8.98 9.30
N ILE A 127 1.13 9.20 10.49
CA ILE A 127 0.86 8.41 11.69
C ILE A 127 -0.20 9.13 12.53
N ASP A 128 -1.25 8.40 12.89
CA ASP A 128 -2.21 8.83 13.90
C ASP A 128 -1.86 8.15 15.23
N PRO A 129 -1.44 8.89 16.27
CA PRO A 129 -1.16 8.32 17.59
C PRO A 129 -2.41 7.76 18.28
N HIS A 130 -3.60 8.19 17.85
CA HIS A 130 -4.89 7.73 18.36
C HIS A 130 -5.79 7.31 17.20
N CYS A 131 -5.29 6.34 16.41
CA CYS A 131 -5.96 5.83 15.22
C CYS A 131 -7.34 5.25 15.56
N ASP A 132 -8.39 5.82 14.97
CA ASP A 132 -9.75 5.32 15.10
C ASP A 132 -9.96 4.07 14.26
N ILE A 133 -9.62 2.90 14.82
CA ILE A 133 -9.71 1.60 14.15
C ILE A 133 -11.13 1.34 13.61
N MET A 134 -12.15 1.64 14.41
CA MET A 134 -13.56 1.47 14.02
C MET A 134 -13.91 2.36 12.84
N GLY A 135 -13.55 3.64 12.91
CA GLY A 135 -13.77 4.58 11.81
C GLY A 135 -13.07 4.17 10.51
N VAL A 136 -11.85 3.60 10.61
CA VAL A 136 -11.12 3.07 9.43
C VAL A 136 -11.83 1.85 8.84
N ILE A 137 -12.30 0.91 9.66
CA ILE A 137 -13.02 -0.28 9.20
C ILE A 137 -14.34 0.10 8.55
N ASP A 138 -15.12 0.99 9.18
CA ASP A 138 -16.38 1.48 8.62
C ASP A 138 -16.16 2.19 7.29
N HIS A 139 -15.11 3.01 7.18
CA HIS A 139 -14.76 3.65 5.93
C HIS A 139 -14.38 2.65 4.84
N ALA A 140 -13.53 1.66 5.16
CA ALA A 140 -13.14 0.60 4.23
C ALA A 140 -14.35 -0.22 3.76
N TYR A 141 -15.25 -0.58 4.69
CA TYR A 141 -16.49 -1.27 4.39
C TYR A 141 -17.38 -0.47 3.45
N ASN A 142 -17.62 0.81 3.74
CA ASN A 142 -18.49 1.66 2.91
C ASN A 142 -17.93 1.84 1.49
N SER A 143 -16.60 1.99 1.35
CA SER A 143 -15.94 2.05 0.04
C SER A 143 -16.04 0.74 -0.73
N ALA A 144 -15.83 -0.40 -0.08
CA ALA A 144 -15.99 -1.72 -0.70
C ALA A 144 -17.45 -1.99 -1.09
N ARG A 145 -18.40 -1.61 -0.21
CA ARG A 145 -19.84 -1.70 -0.43
C ARG A 145 -20.26 -0.90 -1.65
N PHE A 146 -19.81 0.35 -1.76
CA PHE A 146 -20.10 1.22 -2.90
C PHE A 146 -19.68 0.56 -4.22
N LEU A 147 -18.47 -0.02 -4.28
CA LEU A 147 -18.02 -0.75 -5.46
C LEU A 147 -18.88 -2.00 -5.71
N CYS A 148 -19.15 -2.78 -4.67
CA CYS A 148 -19.96 -3.99 -4.78
C CYS A 148 -21.37 -3.69 -5.33
N GLU A 149 -22.05 -2.68 -4.79
CA GLU A 149 -23.36 -2.24 -5.26
C GLU A 149 -23.30 -1.72 -6.71
N GLN A 150 -22.21 -1.06 -7.11
CA GLN A 150 -22.05 -0.61 -8.50
C GLN A 150 -21.92 -1.79 -9.49
N PHE A 151 -21.26 -2.89 -9.10
CA PHE A 151 -21.05 -4.05 -9.98
C PHE A 151 -22.17 -5.10 -9.91
N TYR A 152 -22.73 -5.31 -8.73
CA TYR A 152 -23.68 -6.40 -8.46
C TYR A 152 -25.07 -5.93 -8.07
N LEU A 153 -25.32 -4.61 -7.98
CA LEU A 153 -26.58 -3.98 -7.54
C LEU A 153 -26.99 -4.32 -6.10
N THR A 154 -26.13 -5.01 -5.35
CA THR A 154 -26.34 -5.42 -3.97
C THR A 154 -25.00 -5.61 -3.25
N ALA A 155 -25.02 -5.64 -1.93
CA ALA A 155 -23.86 -5.93 -1.09
C ALA A 155 -24.31 -6.50 0.26
N PRO A 156 -23.52 -7.41 0.87
CA PRO A 156 -23.81 -7.92 2.21
C PRO A 156 -23.64 -6.81 3.26
N SER A 157 -24.43 -6.88 4.33
CA SER A 157 -24.26 -6.02 5.50
C SER A 157 -23.00 -6.41 6.29
N MET A 158 -22.53 -5.54 7.19
CA MET A 158 -21.45 -5.83 8.12
C MET A 158 -21.95 -5.77 9.56
N THR A 159 -21.46 -6.68 10.38
CA THR A 159 -21.62 -6.66 11.84
C THR A 159 -20.26 -6.67 12.49
N THR A 160 -20.09 -5.87 13.54
CA THR A 160 -18.81 -5.71 14.21
C THR A 160 -18.93 -6.13 15.66
N GLN A 161 -18.01 -6.99 16.10
CA GLN A 161 -17.84 -7.36 17.50
C GLN A 161 -16.51 -6.80 18.00
N VAL A 162 -16.52 -6.18 19.18
CA VAL A 162 -15.33 -5.54 19.75
C VAL A 162 -15.06 -6.09 21.13
N ILE A 163 -13.83 -6.54 21.37
CA ILE A 163 -13.36 -7.14 22.61
C ILE A 163 -12.09 -6.41 23.05
N GLY A 164 -12.10 -5.85 24.27
CA GLY A 164 -10.91 -5.21 24.85
C GLY A 164 -10.61 -3.80 24.36
N LEU A 165 -11.37 -3.25 23.40
CA LEU A 165 -11.27 -1.84 23.01
C LEU A 165 -12.10 -0.98 23.97
N ASP A 166 -11.43 -0.10 24.72
CA ASP A 166 -12.08 0.92 25.53
C ASP A 166 -11.69 2.34 25.07
N LYS A 167 -12.29 3.36 25.68
CA LYS A 167 -12.01 4.77 25.35
C LYS A 167 -10.58 5.21 25.68
N THR A 168 -9.83 4.41 26.43
CA THR A 168 -8.45 4.69 26.83
C THR A 168 -7.43 3.92 25.99
N THR A 169 -7.90 3.07 25.08
CA THR A 169 -7.03 2.28 24.22
C THR A 169 -6.40 3.19 23.16
N GLU A 170 -5.12 3.47 23.34
CA GLU A 170 -4.31 4.23 22.39
C GLU A 170 -3.65 3.26 21.40
N PHE A 171 -3.90 3.44 20.12
CA PHE A 171 -3.26 2.67 19.05
C PHE A 171 -2.65 3.61 18.03
N ALA A 172 -1.32 3.68 18.02
CA ALA A 172 -0.58 4.46 17.05
C ALA A 172 -0.39 3.66 15.76
N TYR A 173 -0.94 4.14 14.65
CA TYR A 173 -0.81 3.46 13.36
C TYR A 173 -0.89 4.41 12.18
N VAL A 174 -0.67 3.89 10.97
CA VAL A 174 -0.89 4.60 9.72
C VAL A 174 -2.29 4.26 9.21
N PRO A 175 -3.30 5.13 9.35
CA PRO A 175 -4.70 4.78 9.06
C PRO A 175 -4.92 4.32 7.61
N SER A 176 -4.17 4.88 6.66
CA SER A 176 -4.24 4.48 5.25
C SER A 176 -3.76 3.05 5.02
N HIS A 177 -2.73 2.58 5.73
CA HIS A 177 -2.27 1.19 5.63
C HIS A 177 -3.35 0.23 6.15
N LEU A 178 -3.95 0.55 7.30
CA LEU A 178 -5.06 -0.23 7.85
C LEU A 178 -6.26 -0.25 6.91
N TYR A 179 -6.64 0.92 6.38
CA TYR A 179 -7.71 1.04 5.39
C TYR A 179 -7.48 0.13 4.19
N HIS A 180 -6.28 0.14 3.59
CA HIS A 180 -5.97 -0.69 2.44
C HIS A 180 -6.10 -2.19 2.74
N MET A 181 -5.60 -2.67 3.88
CA MET A 181 -5.72 -4.08 4.27
C MET A 181 -7.19 -4.49 4.45
N VAL A 182 -7.95 -3.71 5.22
CA VAL A 182 -9.36 -4.00 5.51
C VAL A 182 -10.22 -3.91 4.24
N PHE A 183 -10.01 -2.88 3.43
CA PHE A 183 -10.73 -2.67 2.17
C PHE A 183 -10.57 -3.86 1.23
N GLU A 184 -9.34 -4.36 1.03
CA GLU A 184 -9.08 -5.49 0.14
C GLU A 184 -9.72 -6.79 0.66
N ILE A 185 -9.66 -7.05 1.97
CA ILE A 185 -10.29 -8.22 2.59
C ILE A 185 -11.82 -8.15 2.48
N ILE A 186 -12.43 -7.00 2.79
CA ILE A 186 -13.88 -6.82 2.71
C ILE A 186 -14.36 -6.92 1.26
N LYS A 187 -13.67 -6.27 0.31
CA LYS A 187 -14.00 -6.34 -1.12
C LYS A 187 -14.03 -7.79 -1.62
N ASN A 188 -13.02 -8.59 -1.27
CA ASN A 188 -12.96 -10.00 -1.63
C ASN A 188 -14.07 -10.81 -0.95
N SER A 189 -14.37 -10.52 0.32
CA SER A 189 -15.46 -11.18 1.06
C SER A 189 -16.83 -10.88 0.45
N MET A 190 -17.08 -9.61 0.07
CA MET A 190 -18.31 -9.19 -0.61
C MET A 190 -18.49 -9.93 -1.93
N ARG A 191 -17.45 -9.93 -2.78
CA ARG A 191 -17.48 -10.66 -4.06
C ARG A 191 -17.83 -12.13 -3.87
N ALA A 192 -17.14 -12.82 -2.95
CA ALA A 192 -17.38 -14.23 -2.70
C ALA A 192 -18.80 -14.52 -2.18
N LEU A 193 -19.36 -13.63 -1.34
CA LEU A 193 -20.72 -13.79 -0.81
C LEU A 193 -21.79 -13.55 -1.88
N VAL A 194 -21.63 -12.51 -2.70
CA VAL A 194 -22.58 -12.19 -3.77
C VAL A 194 -22.56 -13.25 -4.87
N GLU A 195 -21.38 -13.70 -5.31
CA GLU A 195 -21.27 -14.71 -6.37
C GLU A 195 -21.79 -16.09 -5.92
N LYS A 196 -21.83 -16.37 -4.61
CA LYS A 196 -22.28 -17.64 -4.05
C LYS A 196 -23.76 -17.67 -3.65
N ASN A 197 -24.33 -16.54 -3.26
CA ASN A 197 -25.69 -16.48 -2.72
C ASN A 197 -26.54 -15.56 -3.58
N GLU A 198 -27.59 -16.10 -4.20
CA GLU A 198 -28.48 -15.33 -5.09
C GLU A 198 -29.32 -14.31 -4.30
N ASP A 199 -30.02 -14.73 -3.25
CA ASP A 199 -31.00 -13.86 -2.54
C ASP A 199 -30.73 -13.64 -1.05
N ASN A 200 -30.03 -14.55 -0.36
CA ASN A 200 -29.84 -14.48 1.10
C ASN A 200 -28.35 -14.46 1.48
N MET A 201 -27.74 -13.29 1.36
CA MET A 201 -26.36 -13.09 1.76
C MET A 201 -26.24 -12.91 3.27
N PRO A 202 -25.43 -13.73 3.97
CA PRO A 202 -25.12 -13.47 5.37
C PRO A 202 -24.28 -12.19 5.50
N PRO A 203 -24.32 -11.53 6.67
CA PRO A 203 -23.46 -10.39 6.93
C PRO A 203 -21.99 -10.81 6.99
N ILE A 204 -21.09 -9.88 6.65
CA ILE A 204 -19.68 -9.98 6.97
C ILE A 204 -19.52 -9.72 8.48
N HIS A 205 -18.90 -10.66 9.18
CA HIS A 205 -18.61 -10.53 10.61
C HIS A 205 -17.16 -10.07 10.78
N VAL A 206 -16.96 -8.89 11.38
CA VAL A 206 -15.64 -8.34 11.72
C VAL A 206 -15.48 -8.39 13.24
N MET A 207 -14.37 -8.96 13.72
CA MET A 207 -14.11 -9.09 15.16
C MET A 207 -12.81 -8.39 15.51
N ILE A 208 -12.90 -7.35 16.33
CA ILE A 208 -11.75 -6.57 16.77
C ILE A 208 -11.40 -6.96 18.19
N CYS A 209 -10.21 -7.52 18.38
CA CYS A 209 -9.69 -7.94 19.67
C CYS A 209 -8.42 -7.14 20.00
N VAL A 210 -8.43 -6.45 21.13
CA VAL A 210 -7.25 -5.75 21.64
C VAL A 210 -6.72 -6.49 22.86
N GLY A 211 -5.49 -7.00 22.73
CA GLY A 211 -4.72 -7.61 23.79
C GLY A 211 -3.69 -6.64 24.38
N LYS A 212 -2.76 -7.17 25.17
CA LYS A 212 -1.64 -6.37 25.72
C LYS A 212 -0.58 -6.02 24.68
N GLU A 213 -0.37 -6.91 23.72
CA GLU A 213 0.68 -6.81 22.70
C GLU A 213 0.09 -6.73 21.29
N ASP A 214 -1.07 -7.36 21.08
CA ASP A 214 -1.67 -7.55 19.77
C ASP A 214 -2.97 -6.78 19.59
N LEU A 215 -3.17 -6.31 18.37
CA LEU A 215 -4.45 -5.90 17.84
C LEU A 215 -4.81 -6.85 16.69
N THR A 216 -5.94 -7.53 16.80
CA THR A 216 -6.44 -8.47 15.77
C THR A 216 -7.77 -7.96 15.23
N ILE A 217 -7.94 -8.06 13.91
CA ILE A 217 -9.17 -7.70 13.17
C ILE A 217 -9.57 -8.91 12.32
#